data_AF-A0A9D5EV70-F1
#
_entry.id   AF-A0A9D5EV70-F1
#
_cell.length_a   1.000
_cell.length_b   1.000
_cell.length_c   1.000
_cell.angle_alpha   90.00
_cell.angle_beta   90.00
_cell.angle_gamma   90.00
#
_symmetry.space_group_name_H-M   'P 1'
#
loop_
_entity.id
_entity.type
_entity.pdbx_description
1 polymer ?
#
loop_
_entity_poly.entity_id
_entity_poly.type
_entity_poly.pdbx_seq_one_letter_code
_entity_poly.pdbx_strand_id
1 'polypeptide(L)' 'MNDINRFRISVGDDDLHEDLTAEIYFDEKFLALVSQESGLERAVVDLQRCPDSDAWSFNLDAFLKVLDQAKHRLWELRRQ' A
#
# COMPACT_ATOMS: atom_id res chain seq x y z
N MET A 1 19.24 -7.79 1.54
CA MET A 1 18.07 -8.69 1.49
C MET A 1 17.08 -8.08 0.52
N ASN A 2 16.57 -8.84 -0.46
CA ASN A 2 15.56 -8.31 -1.38
C ASN A 2 14.17 -8.59 -0.79
N ASP A 3 13.72 -7.69 0.08
CA ASP A 3 12.45 -7.84 0.81
C ASP A 3 11.21 -7.71 -0.09
N ILE A 4 11.38 -7.35 -1.38
CA ILE A 4 10.26 -7.04 -2.29
C ILE A 4 9.26 -8.18 -2.44
N ASN A 5 9.71 -9.43 -2.38
CA ASN A 5 8.86 -10.62 -2.52
C ASN A 5 8.02 -10.92 -1.27
N ARG A 6 8.28 -10.23 -0.15
CA ARG A 6 7.53 -10.35 1.10
C ARG A 6 6.37 -9.36 1.16
N PHE A 7 6.35 -8.39 0.25
CA PHE A 7 5.24 -7.45 0.11
C PHE A 7 4.18 -8.02 -0.81
N ARG A 8 2.91 -7.78 -0.47
CA ARG A 8 1.75 -8.07 -1.32
C ARG A 8 0.86 -6.83 -1.39
N ILE A 9 0.43 -6.47 -2.58
CA ILE A 9 -0.53 -5.39 -2.82
C ILE A 9 -1.88 -6.03 -3.15
N SER A 10 -2.93 -5.61 -2.47
CA SER A 10 -4.33 -5.92 -2.79
C SER A 10 -5.04 -4.62 -3.12
N VAL A 11 -5.90 -4.62 -4.13
CA VAL A 11 -6.74 -3.46 -4.45
C VAL A 11 -8.19 -3.86 -4.30
N GLY A 12 -8.96 -3.02 -3.61
CA GLY A 12 -10.39 -3.22 -3.40
C GLY A 12 -11.14 -1.89 -3.38
N ASP A 13 -12.45 -1.99 -3.51
CA ASP A 13 -13.35 -0.91 -3.09
C ASP A 13 -13.51 -1.01 -1.58
N ASP A 14 -13.15 0.05 -0.86
CA ASP A 14 -13.42 0.13 0.57
C ASP A 14 -14.81 0.73 0.74
N ASP A 15 -15.73 0.05 1.43
CA ASP A 15 -17.08 0.57 1.69
C ASP A 15 -17.07 1.93 2.44
N LEU A 16 -15.95 2.30 3.07
CA LEU A 16 -15.73 3.59 3.74
C LEU A 16 -15.18 4.69 2.82
N HIS A 17 -14.56 4.34 1.69
CA HIS A 17 -13.98 5.30 0.76
C HIS A 17 -14.74 5.25 -0.57
N GLU A 18 -15.18 6.41 -1.08
CA GLU A 18 -15.85 6.47 -2.39
C GLU A 18 -14.92 6.11 -3.57
N ASP A 19 -13.62 5.96 -3.32
CA ASP A 19 -12.56 5.67 -4.29
C ASP A 19 -11.81 4.35 -3.94
N LEU A 20 -11.23 3.73 -4.97
CA LEU A 20 -10.37 2.55 -4.84
C LEU A 20 -9.21 2.78 -3.87
N THR A 21 -8.94 1.79 -3.01
CA THR A 21 -7.80 1.78 -2.08
C THR A 21 -6.91 0.57 -2.32
N ALA A 22 -5.62 0.72 -2.02
CA ALA A 22 -4.64 -0.34 -2.12
C ALA A 22 -4.11 -0.70 -0.72
N GLU A 23 -4.33 -1.94 -0.32
CA GLU A 23 -3.78 -2.50 0.88
C GLU A 23 -2.39 -3.09 0.61
N ILE A 24 -1.44 -2.77 1.46
CA ILE A 24 -0.09 -3.32 1.43
C ILE A 24 0.06 -4.25 2.63
N TYR A 25 0.54 -5.45 2.35
CA TYR A 25 0.88 -6.45 3.33
C TYR A 25 2.38 -6.72 3.31
N PHE A 26 2.96 -7.05 4.47
CA PHE A 26 4.34 -7.54 4.60
C PHE A 26 4.34 -8.82 5.43
N ASP A 27 4.89 -9.90 4.89
CA ASP A 27 4.76 -11.26 5.46
C ASP A 27 3.31 -11.62 5.83
N GLU A 28 2.39 -11.42 4.88
CA GLU A 28 0.95 -11.67 5.03
C GLU A 28 0.22 -10.86 6.12
N LYS A 29 0.87 -9.86 6.71
CA LYS A 29 0.26 -8.97 7.70
C LYS A 29 0.00 -7.59 7.12
N PHE A 30 -1.16 -7.02 7.47
CA PHE A 30 -1.56 -5.71 6.99
C PHE A 30 -0.60 -4.64 7.52
N LEU A 31 0.03 -3.92 6.60
CA LEU A 31 1.06 -2.92 6.88
C LEU A 31 0.53 -1.51 6.65
N ALA A 32 -0.11 -1.27 5.51
CA ALA A 32 -0.52 0.07 5.12
C ALA A 32 -1.75 0.07 4.22
N LEU A 33 -2.50 1.16 4.26
CA LEU A 33 -3.49 1.52 3.26
C LEU A 33 -2.95 2.67 2.41
N VAL A 34 -3.12 2.60 1.09
CA VAL A 34 -2.82 3.68 0.15
C VAL A 34 -4.12 4.12 -0.51
N SER A 35 -4.42 5.41 -0.46
CA SER A 35 -5.62 6.00 -1.07
C SER A 35 -5.25 7.17 -1.99
N GLN A 36 -6.11 7.46 -2.98
CA GLN A 36 -5.89 8.50 -4.01
C GLN A 36 -7.10 9.39 -4.24
N GLU A 37 -7.85 9.71 -3.19
CA GLU A 37 -9.09 10.50 -3.28
C GLU A 37 -8.90 11.83 -4.04
N SER A 38 -7.72 12.44 -3.92
CA SER A 38 -7.38 13.71 -4.57
C SER A 38 -6.47 13.60 -5.81
N GLY A 39 -6.32 12.40 -6.39
CA GLY A 39 -5.53 12.14 -7.60
C GLY A 39 -4.14 11.52 -7.35
N LEU A 40 -3.46 11.09 -8.43
CA LEU A 40 -2.21 10.31 -8.40
C LEU A 40 -1.11 10.91 -7.51
N GLU A 41 -0.86 12.21 -7.61
CA GLU A 41 0.20 12.92 -6.88
C GLU A 41 -0.18 13.30 -5.43
N ARG A 42 -1.42 13.00 -5.03
CA ARG A 42 -1.94 13.26 -3.69
C ARG A 42 -2.27 11.97 -2.95
N ALA A 43 -1.52 10.91 -3.26
CA ALA A 43 -1.66 9.64 -2.57
C ALA A 43 -1.32 9.80 -1.08
N VAL A 44 -2.17 9.24 -0.22
CA VAL A 44 -1.97 9.21 1.23
C VAL A 44 -1.65 7.77 1.62
N VAL A 45 -0.77 7.60 2.61
CA VAL A 45 -0.37 6.29 3.14
C VAL A 45 -0.64 6.26 4.63
N ASP A 46 -1.56 5.40 5.06
CA ASP A 46 -1.87 5.16 6.47
C ASP A 46 -1.14 3.90 6.94
N LEU A 47 -0.11 4.09 7.78
CA LEU A 47 0.70 3.00 8.32
C LEU A 47 0.07 2.42 9.59
N GLN A 48 -0.06 1.10 9.64
CA GLN A 48 -0.52 0.38 10.81
C GLN A 48 0.63 -0.03 11.72
N ARG A 49 0.31 -0.26 12.99
CA ARG A 49 1.26 -0.84 13.94
C ARG A 49 1.60 -2.27 13.54
N CYS A 50 2.83 -2.68 13.78
CA CYS A 50 3.22 -4.07 13.58
C CYS A 50 2.50 -4.95 14.63
N PRO A 51 1.80 -6.03 14.22
CA PRO A 51 1.05 -6.85 15.17
C PRO A 51 1.96 -7.68 16.10
N ASP A 52 3.20 -7.95 15.68
CA ASP A 52 4.09 -8.91 16.33
C ASP A 52 5.31 -8.25 16.99
N SER A 53 5.47 -6.93 16.87
CA SER A 53 6.62 -6.20 17.41
C SER A 53 6.32 -4.70 17.56
N ASP A 54 7.23 -3.95 18.16
CA ASP A 54 7.07 -2.51 18.34
C ASP A 54 7.10 -1.71 17.03
N ALA A 55 7.74 -2.25 15.98
CA ALA A 55 7.93 -1.55 14.72
C ALA A 55 8.12 -2.50 13.53
N TRP A 56 7.76 -2.04 12.34
CA TRP A 56 8.11 -2.74 11.10
C TRP A 56 9.59 -2.58 10.77
N SER A 57 10.19 -3.63 10.23
CA SER A 57 11.57 -3.59 9.73
C SER A 57 11.66 -4.29 8.38
N PHE A 58 12.03 -3.53 7.37
CA PHE A 58 12.22 -3.97 5.98
C PHE A 58 13.11 -2.97 5.25
N ASN A 59 13.64 -3.37 4.09
CA ASN A 59 14.43 -2.48 3.25
C ASN A 59 13.61 -1.29 2.72
N LEU A 60 14.14 -0.07 2.91
CA LEU A 60 13.49 1.17 2.49
C LEU A 60 13.24 1.23 0.97
N ASP A 61 14.23 0.88 0.15
CA ASP A 61 14.09 0.95 -1.31
C ASP A 61 13.04 -0.03 -1.84
N ALA A 62 12.93 -1.21 -1.21
CA ALA A 62 11.86 -2.17 -1.51
C ALA A 62 10.49 -1.57 -1.18
N PHE A 63 10.35 -0.93 -0.02
CA PHE A 63 9.09 -0.31 0.39
C PHE A 63 8.69 0.85 -0.53
N LEU A 64 9.63 1.73 -0.90
CA LEU A 64 9.37 2.82 -1.84
C LEU A 64 8.88 2.31 -3.21
N LYS A 65 9.46 1.21 -3.71
CA LYS A 65 9.00 0.58 -4.95
C LYS A 65 7.58 0.01 -4.84
N VAL A 66 7.24 -0.59 -3.71
CA VAL A 66 5.90 -1.14 -3.45
C VAL A 66 4.86 -0.01 -3.36
N LEU A 67 5.20 1.10 -2.70
CA LEU A 67 4.33 2.29 -2.66
C LEU A 67 4.09 2.86 -4.06
N ASP A 68 5.13 2.97 -4.89
CA ASP A 68 5.00 3.46 -6.26
C ASP A 68 4.14 2.52 -7.12
N GLN A 69 4.32 1.19 -6.97
CA GLN A 69 3.47 0.19 -7.63
C GLN A 69 2.00 0.31 -7.21
N ALA A 70 1.72 0.45 -5.91
CA ALA A 70 0.36 0.62 -5.40
C ALA A 70 -0.28 1.90 -5.96
N LYS A 71 0.47 3.02 -5.93
CA LYS A 71 0.07 4.32 -6.47
C LYS A 71 -0.30 4.22 -7.96
N HIS A 72 0.55 3.59 -8.77
CA HIS A 72 0.30 3.44 -10.20
C HIS A 72 -0.86 2.49 -10.48
N ARG A 73 -0.98 1.39 -9.72
CA ARG A 73 -2.06 0.42 -9.89
C ARG A 73 -3.44 1.01 -9.65
N LEU A 74 -3.60 1.82 -8.59
CA LEU A 74 -4.84 2.53 -8.31
C LEU A 74 -5.25 3.47 -9.45
N TRP A 75 -4.28 4.22 -9.97
CA TRP A 75 -4.51 5.15 -11.06
C TRP A 75 -4.92 4.47 -12.37
N GLU A 76 -4.33 3.32 -12.69
CA GLU A 76 -4.71 2.53 -13.85
C GLU A 76 -6.16 2.05 -13.76
N LEU A 77 -6.56 1.55 -12.59
CA LEU A 77 -7.92 1.03 -12.35
C LEU A 77 -8.97 2.14 -12.38
N ARG A 78 -8.64 3.34 -11.89
CA ARG A 78 -9.54 4.52 -11.95
C ARG A 78 -9.84 4.98 -13.39
N ARG A 79 -8.98 4.64 -14.35
CA ARG A 79 -9.10 5.06 -15.76
C ARG A 79 -9.83 4.05 -16.65
N GLN A 80 -10.20 2.89 -16.12
CA GLN A 80 -10.98 1.86 -16.82
C GLN A 80 -12.47 2.17 -16.73
#